data_AF-A0A9J5Z2Q0-F1
#
_entry.id   AF-A0A9J5Z2Q0-F1
#
_cell.length_a   1.000
_cell.length_b   1.000
_cell.length_c   1.000
_cell.angle_alpha   90.00
_cell.angle_beta   90.00
_cell.angle_gamma   90.00
#
_symmetry.space_group_name_H-M   'P 1'
#
loop_
_entity.id
_entity.type
_entity.pdbx_description
1 polymer ?
#
loop_
_entity_poly.entity_id
_entity_poly.type
_entity_poly.pdbx_seq_one_letter_code
_entity_poly.pdbx_strand_id
1 'polypeptide(L)' 'MEFMPLIVMLKEGRKVWEEMANVRGLVEGPWAVCGDFNTTRFILEKRNARRRKLGMVEFSDIVDDLKLIDLPL' A
#
# COMPACT_ATOMS: atom_id res chain seq x y z
N MET A 1 18.49 -10.60 -12.29
CA MET A 1 17.73 -9.55 -11.60
C MET A 1 16.99 -8.80 -12.68
N GLU A 2 15.75 -9.20 -12.96
CA GLU A 2 14.90 -8.39 -13.83
C GLU A 2 14.56 -7.10 -13.08
N PHE A 3 14.57 -5.97 -13.79
CA PHE A 3 14.21 -4.69 -13.20
C PHE A 3 12.76 -4.76 -12.74
N MET A 4 12.53 -4.72 -11.42
CA MET A 4 11.18 -4.59 -10.87
C MET A 4 10.72 -3.15 -11.08
N PRO A 5 9.67 -2.89 -11.88
CA PRO A 5 9.08 -1.55 -11.96
C PRO A 5 8.69 -1.05 -10.56
N LEU A 6 9.28 0.09 -10.17
CA LEU A 6 8.97 0.81 -8.94
C LEU A 6 7.97 1.92 -9.25
N ILE A 7 6.81 1.87 -8.60
CA ILE A 7 5.72 2.82 -8.79
C ILE A 7 5.67 3.73 -7.58
N VAL A 8 5.87 5.02 -7.80
CA VAL A 8 5.90 6.03 -6.74
C VAL A 8 4.55 6.72 -6.66
N MET A 9 3.88 6.58 -5.52
CA MET A 9 2.59 7.23 -5.26
C MET A 9 2.82 8.54 -4.50
N LEU A 10 2.49 9.67 -5.12
CA LEU A 10 2.68 11.02 -4.55
C LEU A 10 1.38 11.64 -3.97
N LYS A 11 0.27 10.88 -3.98
CA LYS A 11 -1.03 11.38 -3.50
C LYS A 11 -1.30 10.88 -2.08
N GLU A 12 -2.08 11.65 -1.32
CA GLU A 12 -2.63 11.26 -0.01
C GLU A 12 -4.16 11.07 -0.08
N GLY A 13 -4.69 10.12 0.69
CA GLY A 13 -6.14 9.95 0.91
C GLY A 13 -6.83 8.89 0.03
N ARG A 14 -8.18 8.85 0.05
CA ARG A 14 -8.99 7.78 -0.58
C ARG A 14 -8.72 7.53 -2.06
N LYS A 15 -8.34 8.56 -2.81
CA LYS A 15 -7.99 8.44 -4.24
C LYS A 15 -6.75 7.57 -4.46
N VAL A 16 -5.87 7.44 -3.48
CA VAL A 16 -4.65 6.61 -3.57
C VAL A 16 -5.02 5.15 -3.75
N TRP A 17 -6.03 4.66 -3.04
CA TRP A 17 -6.43 3.25 -3.08
C TRP A 17 -7.01 2.86 -4.44
N GLU A 18 -7.87 3.70 -5.02
CA GLU A 18 -8.40 3.51 -6.38
C GLU A 18 -7.28 3.50 -7.42
N GLU A 19 -6.31 4.41 -7.30
CA GLU A 19 -5.16 4.47 -8.22
C GLU A 19 -4.24 3.23 -8.05
N MET A 20 -4.00 2.76 -6.82
CA MET A 20 -3.25 1.52 -6.59
C MET A 20 -3.94 0.29 -7.19
N ALA A 21 -5.26 0.18 -7.05
CA ALA A 21 -6.03 -0.91 -7.65
C ALA A 21 -5.90 -0.91 -9.18
N ASN A 22 -5.98 0.27 -9.81
CA ASN A 22 -5.84 0.41 -11.26
C ASN A 22 -4.44 0.02 -11.75
N VAL A 23 -3.40 0.37 -11.00
CA VAL A 23 -2.01 0.10 -11.35
C VAL A 23 -1.70 -1.38 -11.49
N ARG A 24 -2.28 -2.25 -10.66
CA ARG A 24 -2.04 -3.71 -10.72
C ARG A 24 -2.42 -4.31 -12.08
N GLY A 25 -3.41 -3.75 -12.76
CA GLY A 25 -3.83 -4.19 -14.09
C GLY A 25 -2.92 -3.69 -15.22
N LEU A 26 -2.01 -2.76 -14.95
CA LEU A 26 -1.16 -2.11 -15.96
C LEU A 26 0.27 -2.66 -16.01
N VAL A 27 0.69 -3.41 -14.99
CA VAL A 27 2.07 -3.86 -14.85
C VAL A 27 2.16 -5.38 -14.96
N GLU A 28 2.95 -5.83 -15.93
CA GLU A 28 3.32 -7.23 -16.11
C GLU A 28 4.56 -7.57 -15.27
N GLY A 29 4.58 -8.76 -14.67
CA GLY A 29 5.72 -9.23 -13.86
C GLY A 29 5.75 -8.68 -12.42
N PRO A 30 6.85 -8.94 -11.68
CA PRO A 30 7.03 -8.47 -10.31
C PRO A 30 7.13 -6.94 -10.27
N TRP A 31 6.41 -6.29 -9.36
CA TRP A 31 6.41 -4.83 -9.20
C TRP A 31 6.50 -4.45 -7.73
N ALA A 32 6.91 -3.22 -7.47
CA ALA A 32 6.93 -2.66 -6.13
C ALA A 32 6.25 -1.29 -6.13
N VAL A 33 5.64 -0.95 -5.00
CA VAL A 33 5.06 0.37 -4.73
C VAL A 33 5.79 0.99 -3.54
N CYS A 34 6.08 2.27 -3.63
CA CYS A 34 6.71 3.03 -2.54
C CYS A 34 6.11 4.44 -2.47
N GLY A 35 6.03 4.98 -1.27
CA GLY A 35 5.45 6.29 -1.00
C GLY A 35 5.08 6.45 0.47
N ASP A 36 4.64 7.65 0.85
CA ASP A 36 4.04 7.88 2.16
C ASP A 36 2.52 7.68 2.04
N PHE A 37 2.03 6.57 2.57
CA PHE A 37 0.59 6.27 2.59
C PHE A 37 -0.16 7.00 3.71
N ASN A 38 0.53 7.69 4.61
CA ASN A 38 -0.01 8.39 5.78
C ASN A 38 -0.94 7.52 6.66
N THR A 39 -0.77 6.20 6.59
CA THR A 39 -1.53 5.19 7.32
C THR A 39 -0.65 3.97 7.60
N THR A 40 -1.09 3.12 8.52
CA THR A 40 -0.39 1.91 8.96
C THR A 40 -1.30 0.71 8.74
N ARG A 41 -0.74 -0.44 8.40
CA ARG A 41 -1.49 -1.69 8.21
C ARG A 41 -1.95 -2.25 9.55
N PHE A 42 -1.05 -2.29 10.51
CA PHE A 42 -1.31 -2.85 11.83
C PHE A 42 -1.40 -1.78 12.90
N ILE A 43 -2.22 -2.05 13.92
CA ILE A 43 -2.36 -1.13 15.06
C ILE A 43 -1.05 -0.98 15.85
N LEU A 44 -0.23 -2.05 15.84
CA LEU A 44 1.04 -2.13 16.56
C LEU A 44 2.12 -1.23 15.95
N GLU A 45 1.98 -0.83 14.68
CA GLU A 45 2.92 0.07 14.00
C GLU A 45 2.79 1.51 14.49
N LYS A 46 1.68 1.84 15.17
CA LYS A 46 1.37 3.20 15.60
C LYS A 46 1.39 3.35 17.12
N ARG A 47 2.30 4.19 17.61
CA ARG A 47 2.39 4.53 19.03
C ARG A 47 1.06 5.09 19.54
N ASN A 48 0.56 4.52 20.64
CA ASN A 48 -0.69 4.89 21.32
C ASN A 48 -2.00 4.66 20.52
N ALA A 49 -1.97 3.84 19.47
CA ALA A 49 -3.20 3.46 18.78
C ALA A 49 -4.02 2.46 19.60
N ARG A 50 -5.25 2.84 19.98
CA ARG A 50 -6.16 1.99 20.78
C ARG A 50 -7.25 1.30 19.95
N ARG A 51 -7.53 1.79 18.75
CA ARG A 51 -8.54 1.24 17.83
C ARG A 51 -8.05 1.29 16.39
N ARG A 52 -8.47 0.32 15.57
CA ARG A 52 -8.29 0.37 14.12
C ARG A 52 -9.07 1.55 13.56
N LYS A 53 -8.42 2.35 12.70
CA LYS A 53 -9.07 3.43 11.94
C LYS A 53 -9.55 2.88 10.60
N LEU A 54 -10.54 3.52 9.99
CA LEU A 54 -11.05 3.13 8.67
C LEU A 54 -9.92 3.04 7.62
N GLY A 55 -9.05 4.05 7.56
CA GLY A 55 -7.91 4.04 6.62
C GLY A 55 -6.85 2.97 6.89
N MET A 56 -6.87 2.29 8.05
CA MET A 56 -6.01 1.12 8.28
C MET A 56 -6.65 -0.15 7.72
N VAL A 57 -7.98 -0.25 7.80
CA VAL A 57 -8.76 -1.34 7.22
C VAL A 57 -8.67 -1.26 5.70
N GLU A 58 -9.01 -0.10 5.12
CA GLU A 58 -8.91 0.15 3.68
C GLU A 58 -7.49 -0.13 3.14
N PHE A 59 -6.45 0.23 3.91
CA PHE A 59 -5.07 -0.07 3.52
C PHE A 59 -4.69 -1.55 3.65
N SER A 60 -5.20 -2.25 4.66
CA SER A 60 -4.95 -3.69 4.77
C SER A 60 -5.63 -4.44 3.63
N ASP A 61 -6.86 -4.05 3.30
CA ASP A 61 -7.64 -4.65 2.22
C ASP A 61 -6.95 -4.45 0.86
N ILE A 62 -6.44 -3.24 0.55
CA ILE A 62 -5.74 -2.99 -0.72
C ILE A 62 -4.44 -3.79 -0.82
N VAL A 63 -3.68 -3.93 0.27
CA VAL A 63 -2.44 -4.71 0.29
C VAL A 63 -2.73 -6.19 0.04
N ASP A 64 -3.80 -6.71 0.65
CA ASP A 64 -4.23 -8.10 0.50
C ASP A 64 -4.82 -8.38 -0.90
N ASP A 65 -5.59 -7.45 -1.46
CA ASP A 65 -6.16 -7.55 -2.81
C ASP A 65 -5.08 -7.53 -3.88
N LEU A 66 -4.08 -6.67 -3.71
CA LEU A 66 -2.94 -6.54 -4.61
C LEU A 66 -1.88 -7.62 -4.42
N LYS A 67 -2.02 -8.46 -3.37
CA LYS A 67 -1.06 -9.50 -2.98
C LYS A 67 0.34 -8.94 -2.76
N LEU A 68 0.41 -7.73 -2.20
CA LEU A 68 1.67 -7.07 -1.88
C LEU A 68 2.29 -7.70 -0.64
N ILE A 69 3.63 -7.72 -0.62
CA ILE A 69 4.41 -8.23 0.50
C ILE A 69 5.21 -7.05 1.04
N ASP A 70 5.14 -6.85 2.36
CA ASP A 70 5.96 -5.86 3.05
C ASP A 70 7.44 -6.29 2.96
N LEU A 71 8.26 -5.47 2.30
CA LEU A 71 9.69 -5.70 2.22
C LEU A 71 10.35 -5.28 3.54
N PRO A 72 11.26 -6.09 4.11
CA PRO A 72 12.08 -5.63 5.22
C PRO A 72 12.99 -4.49 4.73
N LEU A 73 12.79 -3.30 5.30
CA LEU A 73 13.65 -2.13 5.11
C LEU A 73 14.79 -2.11 6.14
#